data_AF-A0A481SZM0-F1
#
_entry.id   AF-A0A481SZM0-F1
#
_cell.length_a   1.000
_cell.length_b   1.000
_cell.length_c   1.000
_cell.angle_alpha   90.00
_cell.angle_beta   90.00
_cell.angle_gamma   90.00
#
_symmetry.space_group_name_H-M   'P 1'
#
loop_
_entity.id
_entity.type
_entity.pdbx_description
1 polymer ?
#
loop_
_entity_poly.entity_id
_entity_poly.type
_entity_poly.pdbx_seq_one_letter_code
_entity_poly.pdbx_strand_id
1 'polypeptide(L)'
;SWECTLFETKMRGSLFNIDNGYLEGLCRGFKCGILKQNDYLNLVQCEYLEDLKLHLQSTDYGNFLANEPSPLTVSVIDDKLREKLVIEFQHLRNHAVEPLATFLDFITYSYMIDNITLLITG
;
A
#
# COMPACT_ATOMS: atom_id res chain seq x y z
N SER A 1 -12.28 -4.11 39.70
CA SER A 1 -12.33 -3.11 38.62
C SER A 1 -11.25 -3.27 37.55
N TRP A 2 -9.99 -3.60 37.87
CA TRP A 2 -8.92 -3.78 36.86
C TRP A 2 -9.03 -5.08 36.03
N GLU A 3 -9.65 -6.12 36.57
CA GLU A 3 -9.85 -7.39 35.85
C GLU A 3 -10.97 -7.31 34.79
N CYS A 4 -12.01 -6.49 35.00
CA CYS A 4 -13.08 -6.31 34.02
C CYS A 4 -12.58 -5.60 32.74
N THR A 5 -11.76 -4.56 32.87
CA THR A 5 -11.16 -3.87 31.71
C THR A 5 -10.20 -4.77 30.94
N LEU A 6 -9.45 -5.63 31.62
CA LEU A 6 -8.56 -6.59 30.96
C LEU A 6 -9.35 -7.66 30.18
N PHE A 7 -10.46 -8.14 30.73
CA PHE A 7 -11.35 -9.10 30.08
C PHE A 7 -12.05 -8.50 28.86
N GLU A 8 -12.45 -7.23 28.94
CA GLU A 8 -13.10 -6.49 27.85
C GLU A 8 -12.14 -6.11 26.71
N THR A 9 -10.85 -5.94 27.02
CA THR A 9 -9.79 -5.74 26.03
C THR A 9 -9.39 -7.07 25.37
N LYS A 10 -9.35 -8.17 26.13
CA LYS A 10 -9.11 -9.53 25.64
C LYS A 10 -10.25 -10.02 24.73
N MET A 11 -11.51 -9.78 25.10
CA MET A 11 -12.68 -10.10 24.27
C MET A 11 -12.74 -9.25 22.99
N ARG A 12 -12.38 -7.95 23.06
CA ARG A 12 -12.23 -7.12 21.85
C ARG A 12 -11.18 -7.66 20.89
N GLY A 13 -10.05 -8.16 21.37
CA GLY A 13 -9.02 -8.77 20.53
C GLY A 13 -9.47 -10.08 19.85
N SER A 14 -10.29 -10.89 20.52
CA SER A 14 -10.83 -12.13 19.95
C SER A 14 -11.93 -11.90 18.91
N LEU A 15 -12.78 -10.89 19.08
CA LEU A 15 -13.79 -10.48 18.09
C LEU A 15 -13.16 -9.72 16.92
N PHE A 16 -12.13 -8.91 17.18
CA PHE A 16 -11.39 -8.18 16.13
C PHE A 16 -10.77 -9.12 15.09
N ASN A 17 -10.26 -10.27 15.50
CA ASN A 17 -9.61 -11.22 14.60
C ASN A 17 -10.62 -11.96 13.68
N ILE A 18 -11.90 -12.01 14.06
CA ILE A 18 -12.97 -12.63 13.26
C ILE A 18 -13.27 -11.78 12.02
N ASP A 19 -13.38 -10.46 12.18
CA ASP A 19 -13.74 -9.55 11.08
C ASP A 19 -12.54 -8.86 10.42
N ASN A 20 -11.45 -8.62 11.17
CA ASN A 20 -10.28 -7.87 10.69
C ASN A 20 -8.99 -8.69 10.62
N GLY A 21 -8.99 -9.97 11.05
CA GLY A 21 -7.76 -10.79 11.07
C GLY A 21 -7.17 -11.02 9.68
N TYR A 22 -8.02 -11.23 8.68
CA TYR A 22 -7.61 -11.34 7.28
C TYR A 22 -6.97 -10.04 6.77
N LEU A 23 -7.60 -8.90 7.04
CA LEU A 23 -7.11 -7.58 6.62
C LEU A 23 -5.82 -7.19 7.35
N GLU A 24 -5.70 -7.54 8.63
CA GLU A 24 -4.46 -7.34 9.39
C GLU A 24 -3.31 -8.16 8.78
N GLY A 25 -3.56 -9.43 8.46
CA GLY A 25 -2.59 -10.29 7.78
C GLY A 25 -2.18 -9.73 6.43
N LEU A 26 -3.14 -9.24 5.64
CA LEU A 26 -2.92 -8.63 4.34
C LEU A 26 -2.09 -7.34 4.46
N CYS A 27 -2.45 -6.43 5.37
CA CYS A 27 -1.70 -5.21 5.65
C CYS A 27 -0.26 -5.49 6.10
N ARG A 28 -0.05 -6.51 6.94
CA ARG A 28 1.28 -6.95 7.35
C ARG A 28 2.06 -7.54 6.16
N GLY A 29 1.39 -8.26 5.27
CA GLY A 29 1.96 -8.72 4.01
C GLY A 29 2.47 -7.57 3.15
N PHE A 30 1.64 -6.55 2.91
CA PHE A 30 2.04 -5.34 2.17
C PHE A 30 3.22 -4.62 2.84
N LYS A 31 3.22 -4.53 4.18
CA LYS A 31 4.35 -3.97 4.93
C LYS A 31 5.66 -4.74 4.71
N CYS A 32 5.60 -6.07 4.60
CA CYS A 32 6.78 -6.89 4.35
C CYS A 32 7.37 -6.68 2.94
N GLY A 33 6.55 -6.26 1.98
CA GLY A 33 6.97 -5.95 0.60
C GLY A 33 7.59 -4.56 0.42
N ILE A 34 7.65 -3.74 1.48
CA ILE A 34 8.34 -2.46 1.44
C ILE A 34 9.85 -2.69 1.33
N LEU A 35 10.51 -1.97 0.41
CA LEU A 35 11.96 -2.01 0.20
C LEU A 35 12.72 -1.83 1.52
N LYS A 36 13.67 -2.73 1.76
CA LYS A 36 14.51 -2.70 2.96
C LYS A 36 15.77 -1.89 2.67
N GLN A 37 16.52 -1.57 3.73
CA GLN A 37 17.80 -0.86 3.63
C GLN A 37 18.75 -1.48 2.60
N ASN A 38 18.80 -2.81 2.51
CA ASN A 38 19.65 -3.53 1.57
C ASN A 38 19.23 -3.28 0.11
N ASP A 39 17.92 -3.20 -0.16
CA ASP A 39 17.40 -2.96 -1.51
C ASP A 39 17.73 -1.53 -1.95
N TYR A 40 17.61 -0.55 -1.04
CA TYR A 40 18.05 0.82 -1.32
C TYR A 40 19.54 0.92 -1.64
N LEU A 41 20.41 0.14 -0.97
CA LEU A 41 21.84 0.11 -1.29
C LEU A 41 22.11 -0.40 -2.71
N ASN A 42 21.32 -1.35 -3.20
CA ASN A 42 21.43 -1.86 -4.57
C ASN A 42 20.92 -0.82 -5.58
N LEU A 43 19.81 -0.13 -5.28
CA LEU A 43 19.22 0.89 -6.15
C LEU A 43 20.14 2.11 -6.34
N VAL A 44 20.91 2.49 -5.32
CA VAL A 44 21.88 3.61 -5.41
C VAL A 44 23.05 3.27 -6.35
N GLN A 45 23.34 1.99 -6.57
CA GLN A 45 24.44 1.54 -7.44
C GLN A 45 24.04 1.41 -8.91
N CYS A 46 22.76 1.60 -9.25
CA CYS A 46 22.27 1.50 -10.63
C CYS A 46 22.67 2.72 -11.46
N GLU A 47 23.17 2.50 -12.68
CA GLU A 47 23.56 3.57 -13.60
C GLU A 47 22.45 3.88 -14.63
N TYR A 48 21.65 2.88 -14.99
CA TYR A 48 20.56 3.00 -15.96
C TYR A 48 19.20 2.62 -15.36
N LEU A 49 18.11 3.15 -15.94
CA LEU A 49 16.74 2.81 -15.54
C LEU A 49 16.40 1.33 -15.79
N GLU A 50 17.07 0.69 -16.74
CA GLU A 50 16.93 -0.76 -16.99
C GLU A 50 17.51 -1.60 -15.83
N ASP A 51 18.61 -1.15 -15.21
CA ASP A 51 19.19 -1.82 -14.04
C ASP A 51 18.24 -1.69 -12.83
N LEU A 52 17.63 -0.52 -12.67
CA LEU A 52 16.62 -0.27 -11.64
C LEU A 52 15.41 -1.19 -11.83
N LYS A 53 14.94 -1.38 -13.07
CA LYS A 53 13.87 -2.34 -13.40
C LYS A 53 14.27 -3.77 -13.03
N LEU A 54 15.48 -4.22 -13.36
CA LEU A 54 15.96 -5.56 -13.04
C LEU A 54 16.03 -5.81 -11.52
N HIS A 55 16.52 -4.82 -10.76
CA HIS A 55 16.56 -4.91 -9.31
C HIS A 55 15.16 -4.90 -8.70
N LEU A 56 14.25 -4.06 -9.19
CA LEU A 56 12.86 -4.04 -8.72
C LEU A 56 12.10 -5.33 -9.06
N GLN A 57 12.40 -5.98 -10.19
CA GLN A 57 11.86 -7.31 -10.53
C GLN A 57 12.29 -8.40 -9.54
N SER A 58 13.45 -8.24 -8.90
CA SER A 58 13.95 -9.15 -7.87
C SER A 58 13.27 -8.94 -6.51
N THR A 59 12.54 -7.84 -6.35
CA THR A 59 11.77 -7.51 -5.14
C THR A 59 10.28 -7.84 -5.32
N ASP A 60 9.50 -7.72 -4.25
CA ASP A 60 8.04 -7.92 -4.26
C ASP A 60 7.29 -6.91 -5.16
N TYR A 61 7.99 -5.94 -5.74
CA TYR A 61 7.44 -5.06 -6.76
C TYR A 61 7.10 -5.81 -8.06
N GLY A 62 7.84 -6.87 -8.39
CA GLY A 62 7.49 -7.85 -9.43
C GLY A 62 7.57 -7.32 -10.87
N ASN A 63 6.84 -7.97 -11.78
CA ASN A 63 6.84 -7.68 -13.22
C ASN A 63 5.89 -6.53 -13.64
N PHE A 64 5.72 -5.50 -12.82
CA PHE A 64 4.81 -4.38 -13.12
C PHE A 64 5.28 -3.54 -14.33
N LEU A 65 6.57 -3.57 -14.65
CA LEU A 65 7.17 -2.89 -15.83
C LEU A 65 7.46 -3.84 -17.00
N ALA A 66 6.97 -5.08 -16.97
CA ALA A 66 7.30 -6.08 -18.01
C ALA A 66 6.68 -5.75 -19.38
N ASN A 67 5.53 -5.06 -19.39
CA ASN A 67 4.80 -4.69 -20.61
C ASN A 67 5.12 -3.30 -21.14
N GLU A 68 5.99 -2.53 -20.47
CA GLU A 68 6.33 -1.17 -20.88
C GLU A 68 7.42 -1.18 -21.97
N PRO A 69 7.18 -0.55 -23.13
CA PRO A 69 8.17 -0.47 -24.19
C PRO A 69 9.31 0.50 -23.83
N SER A 70 10.54 0.17 -24.21
CA SER A 70 11.68 1.10 -24.09
C SER A 70 11.49 2.32 -25.01
N PRO A 71 11.87 3.53 -24.58
CA PRO A 71 12.63 3.86 -23.38
C PRO A 71 11.77 4.04 -22.13
N LEU A 72 12.20 3.42 -21.02
CA LEU A 72 11.63 3.67 -19.70
C LEU A 72 11.89 5.12 -19.27
N THR A 73 10.83 5.80 -18.85
CA THR A 73 10.90 7.16 -18.30
C THR A 73 10.54 7.12 -16.82
N VAL A 74 11.08 8.07 -16.05
CA VAL A 74 10.82 8.17 -14.60
C VAL A 74 9.32 8.38 -14.33
N SER A 75 8.61 9.12 -15.19
CA SER A 75 7.16 9.31 -15.09
C SER A 75 6.38 8.00 -15.18
N VAL A 76 6.74 7.11 -16.10
CA VAL A 76 6.05 5.82 -16.24
C VAL A 76 6.27 4.95 -15.00
N ILE A 77 7.46 4.98 -14.41
CA ILE A 77 7.74 4.25 -13.17
C ILE A 77 6.88 4.79 -12.02
N ASP A 78 6.82 6.11 -11.86
CA ASP A 78 6.00 6.75 -10.81
C ASP A 78 4.51 6.41 -10.97
N ASP A 79 3.97 6.57 -12.19
CA ASP A 79 2.58 6.26 -12.50
C ASP A 79 2.25 4.79 -12.19
N LYS A 80 3.12 3.85 -12.58
CA LYS A 80 2.90 2.42 -12.35
C LYS A 80 3.03 2.01 -10.89
N LEU A 81 3.99 2.57 -10.16
CA LEU A 81 4.11 2.34 -8.72
C LEU A 81 2.87 2.86 -7.98
N ARG A 82 2.38 4.05 -8.37
CA ARG A 82 1.15 4.62 -7.83
C ARG A 82 -0.06 3.76 -8.15
N GLU A 83 -0.20 3.30 -9.39
CA GLU A 83 -1.29 2.42 -9.84
C GLU A 83 -1.35 1.14 -9.01
N LYS A 84 -0.19 0.47 -8.77
CA LYS A 84 -0.11 -0.72 -7.93
C LYS A 84 -0.61 -0.45 -6.50
N LEU A 85 -0.13 0.63 -5.88
CA LEU A 85 -0.54 1.02 -4.52
C LEU A 85 -2.04 1.28 -4.44
N VAL A 86 -2.61 1.96 -5.44
CA VAL A 86 -4.05 2.23 -5.52
C VAL A 86 -4.86 0.94 -5.61
N ILE A 87 -4.42 -0.02 -6.42
CA ILE A 87 -5.08 -1.34 -6.55
C ILE A 87 -5.04 -2.09 -5.21
N GLU A 88 -3.89 -2.14 -4.54
CA GLU A 88 -3.74 -2.78 -3.23
C GLU A 88 -4.63 -2.13 -2.16
N PHE A 89 -4.68 -0.80 -2.14
CA PHE A 89 -5.54 -0.04 -1.23
C PHE A 89 -7.04 -0.27 -1.52
N GLN A 90 -7.44 -0.29 -2.79
CA GLN A 90 -8.81 -0.60 -3.19
C GLN A 90 -9.19 -2.03 -2.79
N HIS A 91 -8.29 -3.00 -2.96
CA HIS A 91 -8.53 -4.37 -2.53
C HIS A 91 -8.77 -4.45 -1.01
N LEU A 92 -7.97 -3.74 -0.22
CA LEU A 92 -8.16 -3.63 1.22
C LEU A 92 -9.53 -3.01 1.57
N ARG A 93 -9.90 -1.91 0.89
CA ARG A 93 -11.16 -1.20 1.10
C ARG A 93 -12.39 -2.04 0.74
N ASN A 94 -12.30 -2.85 -0.31
CA ASN A 94 -13.39 -3.72 -0.78
C ASN A 94 -13.67 -4.87 0.19
N HIS A 95 -12.65 -5.35 0.90
CA HIS A 95 -12.78 -6.42 1.89
C HIS A 95 -12.96 -5.89 3.32
N ALA A 96 -12.83 -4.58 3.54
CA ALA A 96 -13.08 -3.94 4.82
C ALA A 96 -14.58 -3.80 5.12
N VAL A 97 -14.98 -4.21 6.32
CA VAL A 97 -16.32 -3.99 6.87
C VAL A 97 -16.31 -2.82 7.87
N GLU A 98 -17.48 -2.30 8.23
CA GLU A 98 -17.59 -1.28 9.27
C GLU A 98 -17.06 -1.86 10.61
N PRO A 99 -16.21 -1.13 11.37
CA PRO A 99 -15.87 0.30 11.28
C PRO A 99 -14.63 0.63 10.44
N LEU A 100 -13.87 -0.37 9.96
CA LEU A 100 -12.61 -0.15 9.24
C LEU A 100 -12.84 0.48 7.86
N ALA A 101 -13.94 0.12 7.18
CA ALA A 101 -14.34 0.72 5.91
C ALA A 101 -14.44 2.25 5.98
N THR A 102 -15.13 2.76 7.00
CA THR A 102 -15.30 4.21 7.24
C THR A 102 -13.96 4.88 7.55
N PHE A 103 -13.09 4.21 8.30
CA PHE A 103 -11.74 4.72 8.57
C PHE A 103 -10.91 4.87 7.28
N LEU A 104 -10.97 3.87 6.39
CA LEU A 104 -10.30 3.95 5.09
C LEU A 104 -10.90 5.05 4.19
N ASP A 105 -12.21 5.29 4.25
CA ASP A 105 -12.86 6.39 3.52
C ASP A 105 -12.30 7.75 3.96
N PHE A 106 -12.11 7.98 5.27
CA PHE A 106 -11.52 9.23 5.76
C PHE A 106 -10.12 9.50 5.19
N ILE A 107 -9.31 8.46 4.92
CA ILE A 107 -7.99 8.62 4.30
C ILE A 107 -8.15 9.13 2.86
N THR A 108 -9.13 8.62 2.11
CA THR A 108 -9.39 9.05 0.72
C THR A 108 -9.90 10.48 0.61
N TYR A 109 -10.50 11.03 1.67
CA TYR A 109 -11.05 12.38 1.67
C TYR A 109 -9.97 13.44 1.44
N SER A 110 -8.75 13.23 1.95
CA SER A 110 -7.62 14.13 1.70
C SER A 110 -7.33 14.27 0.20
N TYR A 111 -7.25 13.15 -0.51
CA TYR A 111 -6.98 13.15 -1.95
C TYR A 111 -8.16 13.69 -2.76
N MET A 112 -9.40 13.48 -2.31
CA MET A 112 -10.56 14.08 -2.96
C MET A 112 -10.59 15.60 -2.84
N ILE A 113 -10.20 16.16 -1.68
CA ILE A 113 -10.10 17.61 -1.50
C ILE A 113 -9.04 18.21 -2.43
N ASP A 114 -7.88 17.57 -2.55
CA ASP A 114 -6.82 18.01 -3.47
C ASP A 114 -7.28 17.95 -4.93
N ASN A 115 -7.97 16.88 -5.33
CA ASN A 115 -8.53 16.73 -6.67
C ASN A 115 -9.60 17.80 -6.99
N ILE A 116 -10.50 18.09 -6.04
CA ILE A 116 -11.52 19.14 -6.22
C ILE A 116 -10.86 20.52 -6.33
N THR A 117 -9.85 20.80 -5.50
CA THR A 117 -9.12 22.08 -5.54
C THR A 117 -8.43 22.24 -6.90
N LEU A 118 -7.77 21.19 -7.39
CA LEU A 118 -7.12 21.18 -8.70
C LEU A 118 -8.12 21.48 -9.83
N LEU A 119 -9.33 20.88 -9.79
CA LEU A 119 -10.40 21.11 -10.77
C LEU A 119 -10.97 22.53 -10.76
N ILE A 120 -10.90 23.24 -9.64
CA ILE A 120 -11.40 24.62 -9.53
C ILE A 120 -10.33 25.61 -10.02
N THR A 121 -9.05 25.31 -9.81
CA THR A 121 -7.94 26.20 -10.16
C THR A 121 -7.38 26.01 -11.57
N GLY A 122 -7.58 24.84 -12.18
CA GLY A 122 -7.19 24.54 -13.57
C GLY A 122 -8.24 24.98 -14.58
#